data_AF-A0A453KXW2-F1
#
_entry.id   AF-A0A453KXW2-F1
#
_cell.length_a   1.000
_cell.length_b   1.000
_cell.length_c   1.000
_cell.angle_alpha   90.00
_cell.angle_beta   90.00
_cell.angle_gamma   90.00
#
_symmetry.space_group_name_H-M   'P 1'
#
loop_
_entity.id
_entity.type
_entity.pdbx_description
1 polymer ?
#
loop_
_entity_poly.entity_id
_entity_poly.type
_entity_poly.pdbx_seq_one_letter_code
_entity_poly.pdbx_strand_id
1 'polypeptide(L)'
;MGSSRDIAIGPVAVVSLLIGSLLQAEVDHVKNKEEYMRLAFTATFFAGITQAALGFLRLGFLIEFLSHAAIVGFMGGAAITIALQQLKYVLGIANFTRKTDIVSVMESVWRSVHHGWNWQTIVIGVSFLVFLLFAKYIGKKNRKLFWVPAIAPIISVILATFFVYITRADKQGVQIVKHIEQGINPSSVHKIYFTGPFVAKGFKIGVVCGIVGLTEAVAIGRTFAAMKDYQLDGNKEMVALGTMNIVGSMTSCYVTTGSFTLFRRTELTVNCLENTVPKSISCIFFFRFFLTFGS
;
A
#
# COMPACT_ATOMS: atom_id res chain seq x y z
N MET A 1 -2.03 17.68 -10.96
CA MET A 1 -3.47 17.44 -11.19
C MET A 1 -4.23 17.35 -9.87
N GLY A 2 -3.69 16.72 -8.83
CA GLY A 2 -4.21 16.88 -7.45
C GLY A 2 -3.96 18.29 -6.90
N SER A 3 -4.81 18.71 -5.97
CA SER A 3 -4.72 20.00 -5.25
C SER A 3 -3.71 19.95 -4.10
N SER A 4 -3.35 18.75 -3.65
CA SER A 4 -2.53 18.51 -2.48
C SER A 4 -1.07 18.37 -2.87
N ARG A 5 -0.22 19.18 -2.25
CA ARG A 5 1.21 19.24 -2.56
C ARG A 5 2.02 18.13 -1.89
N ASP A 6 1.45 17.52 -0.84
CA ASP A 6 2.12 16.54 0.02
C ASP A 6 1.55 15.11 -0.11
N ILE A 7 0.46 14.93 -0.86
CA ILE A 7 -0.15 13.61 -1.04
C ILE A 7 0.76 12.74 -1.92
N ALA A 8 1.27 11.67 -1.34
CA ALA A 8 1.90 10.57 -2.05
C ALA A 8 0.93 9.41 -2.20
N ILE A 9 0.81 8.92 -3.44
CA ILE A 9 -0.16 7.90 -3.85
C ILE A 9 0.58 6.61 -4.13
N GLY A 10 0.00 5.49 -3.71
CA GLY A 10 0.56 4.17 -3.93
C GLY A 10 -0.43 3.07 -3.58
N PRO A 11 -0.02 1.82 -3.74
CA PRO A 11 -0.81 0.70 -3.27
C PRO A 11 -0.91 0.71 -1.74
N VAL A 12 -2.12 0.52 -1.22
CA VAL A 12 -2.38 0.47 0.23
C VAL A 12 -3.02 -0.85 0.61
N ALA A 13 -2.57 -1.41 1.73
CA ALA A 13 -2.90 -2.77 2.13
C ALA A 13 -4.42 -3.02 2.23
N VAL A 14 -5.20 -2.04 2.70
CA VAL A 14 -6.67 -2.17 2.81
C VAL A 14 -7.30 -2.43 1.43
N VAL A 15 -6.99 -1.58 0.45
CA VAL A 15 -7.52 -1.71 -0.91
C VAL A 15 -6.91 -2.91 -1.65
N SER A 16 -5.62 -3.19 -1.47
CA SER A 16 -4.95 -4.38 -2.04
C SER A 16 -5.59 -5.69 -1.56
N LEU A 17 -6.01 -5.73 -0.31
CA LEU A 17 -6.67 -6.89 0.26
C LEU A 17 -8.12 -7.01 -0.20
N LEU A 18 -8.85 -5.89 -0.20
CA LEU A 18 -10.25 -5.85 -0.66
C LEU A 18 -10.36 -6.30 -2.13
N ILE A 19 -9.52 -5.75 -3.01
CA ILE A 19 -9.49 -6.19 -4.41
C ILE A 19 -9.08 -7.66 -4.50
N GLY A 20 -8.10 -8.10 -3.68
CA GLY A 20 -7.67 -9.49 -3.61
C GLY A 20 -8.79 -10.46 -3.25
N SER A 21 -9.59 -10.15 -2.22
CA SER A 21 -10.71 -10.99 -1.77
C SER A 21 -11.86 -11.00 -2.77
N LEU A 22 -12.20 -9.85 -3.36
CA LEU A 22 -13.27 -9.75 -4.35
C LEU A 22 -12.90 -10.47 -5.65
N LEU A 23 -11.65 -10.39 -6.08
CA LEU A 23 -11.17 -11.13 -7.25
C LEU A 23 -11.13 -12.65 -7.00
N GLN A 24 -10.68 -13.09 -5.81
CA GLN A 24 -10.62 -14.52 -5.46
C GLN A 24 -12.02 -15.16 -5.35
N ALA A 25 -13.05 -14.38 -5.02
CA ALA A 25 -14.43 -14.84 -5.04
C ALA A 25 -14.94 -15.15 -6.45
N GLU A 26 -14.38 -14.50 -7.48
CA GLU A 26 -14.82 -14.62 -8.86
C GLU A 26 -13.93 -15.53 -9.72
N VAL A 27 -12.61 -15.50 -9.50
CA VAL A 27 -11.62 -16.25 -10.27
C VAL A 27 -10.59 -16.87 -9.34
N ASP A 28 -10.40 -18.19 -9.48
CA ASP A 28 -9.36 -18.89 -8.74
C ASP A 28 -7.98 -18.60 -9.35
N HIS A 29 -7.19 -17.85 -8.60
CA HIS A 29 -5.79 -17.50 -8.87
C HIS A 29 -4.83 -18.69 -9.12
N VAL A 30 -5.14 -19.92 -8.67
CA VAL A 30 -4.26 -21.09 -8.92
C VAL A 30 -4.51 -21.68 -10.29
N LYS A 31 -5.79 -21.78 -10.69
CA LYS A 31 -6.18 -22.39 -11.97
C LYS A 31 -5.98 -21.43 -13.14
N ASN A 32 -6.39 -20.16 -12.99
CA ASN A 32 -6.37 -19.18 -14.08
C ASN A 32 -5.66 -17.87 -13.65
N LYS A 33 -4.33 -17.90 -13.59
CA LYS A 33 -3.50 -16.73 -13.23
C LYS A 33 -3.69 -15.54 -14.16
N GLU A 34 -3.79 -15.81 -15.47
CA GLU A 34 -3.92 -14.74 -16.47
C GLU A 34 -5.27 -14.02 -16.35
N GLU A 35 -6.36 -14.75 -16.17
CA GLU A 35 -7.70 -14.17 -15.99
C GLU A 35 -7.80 -13.36 -14.69
N TYR A 36 -7.16 -13.83 -13.61
CA TYR A 36 -7.09 -13.09 -12.36
C TYR A 36 -6.42 -11.72 -12.54
N MET A 37 -5.30 -11.66 -13.26
CA MET A 37 -4.61 -10.40 -13.56
C MET A 37 -5.44 -9.49 -14.48
N ARG A 38 -6.04 -10.05 -15.53
CA ARG A 38 -6.91 -9.30 -16.45
C ARG A 38 -8.11 -8.68 -15.71
N LEU A 39 -8.73 -9.43 -14.80
CA LEU A 39 -9.83 -8.94 -13.98
C LEU A 39 -9.37 -7.86 -13.00
N ALA A 40 -8.17 -7.97 -12.42
CA ALA A 40 -7.59 -6.95 -11.55
C ALA A 40 -7.37 -5.62 -12.28
N PHE A 41 -6.82 -5.65 -13.51
CA PHE A 41 -6.65 -4.44 -14.33
C PHE A 41 -7.98 -3.84 -14.75
N THR A 42 -8.94 -4.69 -15.12
CA THR A 42 -10.31 -4.26 -15.48
C THR A 42 -11.01 -3.59 -14.30
N ALA A 43 -10.93 -4.18 -13.11
CA ALA A 43 -11.48 -3.57 -11.89
C ALA A 43 -10.78 -2.25 -11.55
N THR A 44 -9.47 -2.16 -11.76
CA THR A 44 -8.70 -0.93 -11.53
C THR A 44 -9.10 0.19 -12.50
N PHE A 45 -9.31 -0.15 -13.76
CA PHE A 45 -9.78 0.78 -14.78
C PHE A 45 -11.16 1.35 -14.43
N PHE A 46 -12.12 0.49 -14.07
CA PHE A 46 -13.45 0.93 -13.65
C PHE A 46 -13.44 1.70 -12.34
N ALA A 47 -12.60 1.32 -11.37
CA ALA A 47 -12.40 2.10 -10.16
C ALA A 47 -11.96 3.54 -10.49
N GLY A 48 -11.02 3.70 -11.43
CA GLY A 48 -10.56 5.00 -11.89
C GLY A 48 -11.65 5.80 -12.61
N ILE A 49 -12.46 5.16 -13.46
CA ILE A 49 -13.63 5.79 -14.11
C ILE A 49 -14.62 6.27 -13.06
N THR A 50 -14.99 5.43 -12.09
CA THR A 50 -15.93 5.82 -11.03
C THR A 50 -15.39 7.01 -10.24
N GLN A 51 -14.11 7.00 -9.85
CA GLN A 51 -13.49 8.11 -9.13
C GLN A 51 -13.46 9.41 -9.94
N ALA A 52 -13.09 9.33 -11.22
CA ALA A 52 -13.08 10.48 -12.12
C ALA A 52 -14.49 11.02 -12.36
N ALA A 53 -15.49 10.14 -12.53
CA ALA A 53 -16.89 10.51 -12.70
C ALA A 53 -17.43 11.21 -11.45
N LEU A 54 -17.15 10.69 -10.24
CA LEU A 54 -17.55 11.32 -8.99
C LEU A 54 -16.91 12.71 -8.82
N GLY A 55 -15.64 12.87 -9.23
CA GLY A 55 -14.96 14.16 -9.23
C GLY A 55 -15.56 15.15 -10.25
N PHE A 56 -15.93 14.67 -11.44
CA PHE A 56 -16.59 15.49 -12.47
C PHE A 56 -18.00 15.93 -12.05
N LEU A 57 -18.75 15.06 -11.38
CA LEU A 57 -20.04 15.36 -10.77
C LEU A 57 -19.95 16.27 -9.54
N ARG A 58 -18.74 16.74 -9.19
CA ARG A 58 -18.46 17.61 -8.05
C ARG A 58 -18.94 17.05 -6.71
N LEU A 59 -18.90 15.73 -6.54
CA LEU A 59 -19.29 15.05 -5.30
C LEU A 59 -18.23 15.16 -4.19
N GLY A 60 -17.21 16.00 -4.38
CA GLY A 60 -16.25 16.36 -3.35
C GLY A 60 -16.88 17.08 -2.15
N PHE A 61 -18.13 17.55 -2.25
CA PHE A 61 -18.85 18.08 -1.09
C PHE A 61 -19.06 17.00 0.00
N LEU A 62 -19.18 15.70 -0.36
CA LEU A 62 -19.35 14.61 0.61
C LEU A 62 -18.18 14.48 1.58
N ILE A 63 -17.02 14.98 1.15
CA ILE A 63 -15.78 15.04 1.92
C ILE A 63 -15.87 16.09 3.03
N GLU A 64 -16.70 17.12 2.84
CA GLU A 64 -16.93 18.17 3.83
C GLU A 64 -17.86 17.71 4.95
N PHE A 65 -18.66 16.66 4.70
CA PHE A 65 -19.55 16.06 5.69
C PHE A 65 -18.87 15.03 6.61
N LEU A 66 -17.60 14.68 6.38
CA LEU A 66 -16.85 13.79 7.27
C LEU A 66 -16.45 14.52 8.55
N SER A 67 -17.06 14.13 9.67
CA SER A 67 -16.71 14.68 10.98
C SER A 67 -15.28 14.35 11.37
N HIS A 68 -14.65 15.22 12.16
CA HIS A 68 -13.32 14.96 12.72
C HIS A 68 -13.26 13.62 13.47
N ALA A 69 -14.34 13.24 14.17
CA ALA A 69 -14.44 11.96 14.86
C ALA A 69 -14.39 10.75 13.91
N ALA A 70 -15.05 10.82 12.75
CA ALA A 70 -15.02 9.76 11.75
C ALA A 70 -13.60 9.56 11.18
N ILE A 71 -12.88 10.67 10.95
CA ILE A 71 -11.50 10.64 10.45
C ILE A 71 -10.57 9.98 11.48
N VAL A 72 -10.67 10.37 12.77
CA VAL A 72 -9.86 9.77 13.84
C VAL A 72 -10.19 8.28 14.05
N GLY A 73 -11.47 7.91 13.99
CA GLY A 73 -11.90 6.51 14.06
C GLY A 73 -11.36 5.66 12.92
N PHE A 74 -11.43 6.18 11.68
CA PHE A 74 -10.85 5.52 10.50
C PHE A 74 -9.33 5.33 10.63
N MET A 75 -8.60 6.36 11.08
CA MET A 75 -7.17 6.27 11.35
C MET A 75 -6.82 5.20 12.37
N GLY A 76 -7.57 5.13 13.48
CA GLY A 76 -7.39 4.11 14.51
C GLY A 76 -7.62 2.70 13.95
N GLY A 77 -8.70 2.50 13.21
CA GLY A 77 -9.02 1.22 12.56
C GLY A 77 -7.97 0.79 11.54
N ALA A 78 -7.50 1.71 10.69
CA ALA A 78 -6.44 1.47 9.72
C ALA A 78 -5.12 1.11 10.42
N ALA A 79 -4.76 1.80 11.50
CA ALA A 79 -3.55 1.52 12.27
C ALA A 79 -3.57 0.11 12.90
N ILE A 80 -4.70 -0.29 13.50
CA ILE A 80 -4.89 -1.64 14.05
C ILE A 80 -4.80 -2.70 12.96
N THR A 81 -5.46 -2.47 11.83
CA THR A 81 -5.47 -3.40 10.68
C THR A 81 -4.07 -3.60 10.12
N ILE A 82 -3.30 -2.51 9.95
CA ILE A 82 -1.91 -2.57 9.51
C ILE A 82 -1.05 -3.32 10.54
N ALA A 83 -1.20 -3.04 11.83
CA ALA A 83 -0.45 -3.72 12.88
C ALA A 83 -0.70 -5.25 12.88
N LEU A 84 -1.96 -5.66 12.74
CA LEU A 84 -2.33 -7.08 12.63
C LEU A 84 -1.75 -7.75 11.38
N GLN A 85 -1.71 -7.04 10.25
CA GLN A 85 -1.09 -7.57 9.03
C GLN A 85 0.42 -7.73 9.16
N GLN A 86 1.10 -6.84 9.89
CA GLN A 86 2.53 -6.96 10.16
C GLN A 86 2.84 -8.14 11.11
N LEU A 87 1.96 -8.42 12.06
CA LEU A 87 2.13 -9.52 13.03
C LEU A 87 2.27 -10.89 12.34
N LYS A 88 1.52 -11.10 11.25
CA LYS A 88 1.64 -12.29 10.38
C LYS A 88 3.09 -12.55 9.94
N TYR A 89 3.80 -11.49 9.54
CA TYR A 89 5.14 -11.61 8.98
C TYR A 89 6.18 -11.85 10.09
N VAL A 90 5.99 -11.23 11.26
CA VAL A 90 6.88 -11.42 12.42
C VAL A 90 6.77 -12.85 12.97
N LEU A 91 5.57 -13.43 12.99
CA LEU A 91 5.35 -14.79 13.50
C LEU A 91 5.79 -15.91 12.53
N GLY A 92 6.09 -15.58 11.27
CA GLY A 92 6.63 -16.55 10.31
C GLY A 92 5.70 -17.71 9.96
N ILE A 93 4.38 -17.52 10.09
CA ILE A 93 3.37 -18.57 9.83
C ILE A 93 3.25 -18.77 8.31
N ALA A 94 3.75 -19.92 7.82
CA ALA A 94 3.82 -20.22 6.39
C ALA A 94 2.44 -20.44 5.73
N ASN A 95 1.46 -20.95 6.47
CA ASN A 95 0.09 -21.16 6.02
C ASN A 95 -0.85 -20.17 6.71
N PHE A 96 -0.78 -18.90 6.32
CA PHE A 96 -1.73 -17.91 6.80
C PHE A 96 -3.06 -18.04 6.04
N THR A 97 -4.15 -18.13 6.79
CA THR A 97 -5.51 -17.98 6.25
C THR A 97 -5.58 -16.70 5.42
N ARG A 98 -6.10 -16.81 4.19
CA ARG A 98 -6.26 -15.68 3.25
C ARG A 98 -7.37 -14.69 3.60
N LYS A 99 -8.12 -14.97 4.65
CA LYS A 99 -9.20 -14.11 5.12
C LYS A 99 -8.64 -12.99 5.99
N THR A 100 -9.23 -11.81 5.82
CA THR A 100 -8.78 -10.54 6.42
C THR A 100 -9.55 -10.17 7.67
N ASP A 101 -10.49 -11.01 8.10
CA ASP A 101 -11.22 -10.78 9.33
C ASP A 101 -10.22 -10.77 10.49
N ILE A 102 -10.25 -9.70 11.29
CA ILE A 102 -9.45 -9.58 12.52
C ILE A 102 -9.62 -10.85 13.36
N VAL A 103 -10.84 -11.37 13.42
CA VAL A 103 -11.20 -12.63 14.07
C VAL A 103 -10.44 -13.81 13.46
N SER A 104 -10.41 -13.93 12.13
CA SER A 104 -9.68 -15.02 11.45
C SER A 104 -8.15 -14.92 11.59
N VAL A 105 -7.60 -13.70 11.67
CA VAL A 105 -6.18 -13.46 11.93
C VAL A 105 -5.85 -13.84 13.37
N MET A 106 -6.66 -13.40 14.34
CA MET A 106 -6.47 -13.75 15.75
C MET A 106 -6.65 -15.25 16.00
N GLU A 107 -7.63 -15.88 15.35
CA GLU A 107 -7.83 -17.32 15.41
C GLU A 107 -6.66 -18.08 14.77
N SER A 108 -6.13 -17.60 13.63
CA SER A 108 -4.94 -18.18 13.00
C SER A 108 -3.71 -18.04 13.88
N VAL A 109 -3.52 -16.90 14.57
CA VAL A 109 -2.45 -16.71 15.55
C VAL A 109 -2.61 -17.68 16.71
N TRP A 110 -3.81 -17.78 17.29
CA TRP A 110 -4.11 -18.65 18.43
C TRP A 110 -3.94 -20.15 18.12
N ARG A 111 -4.40 -20.58 16.94
CA ARG A 111 -4.18 -21.96 16.48
C ARG A 111 -2.71 -22.24 16.15
N SER A 112 -1.99 -21.25 15.62
CA SER A 112 -0.56 -21.40 15.28
C SER A 112 0.36 -21.45 16.50
N VAL A 113 -0.07 -20.95 17.67
CA VAL A 113 0.63 -21.15 18.96
C VAL A 113 0.94 -22.62 19.21
N HIS A 114 0.04 -23.53 18.80
CA HIS A 114 0.13 -24.96 19.09
C HIS A 114 0.84 -25.79 18.01
N HIS A 115 1.11 -25.23 16.81
CA HIS A 115 1.61 -26.01 15.65
C HIS A 115 2.96 -25.51 15.08
N GLY A 116 3.66 -24.61 15.79
CA GLY A 116 5.05 -24.29 15.52
C GLY A 116 5.25 -22.83 15.12
N TRP A 117 5.73 -22.04 16.07
CA TRP A 117 6.32 -20.74 15.79
C TRP A 117 7.76 -20.94 15.31
N ASN A 118 8.12 -20.30 14.21
CA ASN A 118 9.52 -20.22 13.79
C ASN A 118 10.21 -19.17 14.66
N TRP A 119 10.79 -19.62 15.78
CA TRP A 119 11.43 -18.74 16.76
C TRP A 119 12.55 -17.91 16.13
N GLN A 120 13.22 -18.44 15.10
CA GLN A 120 14.25 -17.73 14.35
C GLN A 120 13.67 -16.51 13.62
N THR A 121 12.54 -16.66 12.93
CA THR A 121 11.85 -15.53 12.26
C THR A 121 11.40 -14.47 13.25
N ILE A 122 10.90 -14.88 14.42
CA ILE A 122 10.46 -13.97 15.48
C ILE A 122 11.65 -13.16 16.02
N VAL A 123 12.76 -13.83 16.37
CA VAL A 123 13.95 -13.15 16.90
C VAL A 123 14.51 -12.18 15.88
N ILE A 124 14.60 -12.57 14.60
CA ILE A 124 15.03 -11.70 13.51
C ILE A 124 14.10 -10.48 13.40
N GLY A 125 12.79 -10.70 13.30
CA GLY A 125 11.80 -9.62 13.18
C GLY A 125 11.81 -8.65 14.35
N VAL A 126 11.88 -9.15 15.58
CA VAL A 126 11.94 -8.33 16.80
C VAL A 126 13.26 -7.55 16.88
N SER A 127 14.39 -8.17 16.53
CA SER A 127 15.68 -7.48 16.52
C SER A 127 15.70 -6.28 15.56
N PHE A 128 15.14 -6.44 14.36
CA PHE A 128 15.00 -5.35 13.39
C PHE A 128 14.02 -4.28 13.86
N LEU A 129 12.89 -4.67 14.49
CA LEU A 129 11.95 -3.72 15.05
C LEU A 129 12.61 -2.85 16.13
N VAL A 130 13.37 -3.47 17.04
CA VAL A 130 14.11 -2.76 18.09
C VAL A 130 15.13 -1.81 17.48
N PHE A 131 15.90 -2.25 16.49
CA PHE A 131 16.85 -1.40 15.77
C PHE A 131 16.19 -0.18 15.14
N LEU A 132 15.05 -0.36 14.45
CA LEU A 132 14.31 0.73 13.81
C LEU A 132 13.72 1.71 14.84
N LEU A 133 13.17 1.21 15.94
CA LEU A 133 12.66 2.06 17.03
C LEU A 133 13.78 2.84 17.71
N PHE A 134 14.94 2.21 17.90
CA PHE A 134 16.12 2.87 18.46
C PHE A 134 16.66 3.96 17.53
N ALA A 135 16.79 3.68 16.23
CA ALA A 135 17.16 4.67 15.22
C ALA A 135 16.18 5.85 15.19
N LYS A 136 14.87 5.58 15.31
CA LYS A 136 13.83 6.62 15.41
C LYS A 136 13.96 7.45 16.69
N TYR A 137 14.26 6.80 17.82
CA TYR A 137 14.46 7.47 19.10
C TYR A 137 15.66 8.43 19.06
N ILE A 138 16.79 8.00 18.47
CA ILE A 138 17.99 8.83 18.28
C ILE A 138 17.67 10.06 17.41
N GLY A 139 16.97 9.86 16.28
CA GLY A 139 16.59 10.97 15.40
C GLY A 139 15.63 11.98 16.05
N LYS A 140 14.79 11.53 17.00
CA LYS A 140 13.92 12.42 17.77
C LYS A 140 14.69 13.21 18.84
N LYS A 141 15.66 12.56 19.49
CA LYS A 141 16.47 13.18 20.57
C LYS A 141 17.47 14.21 20.01
N ASN A 142 18.12 13.91 18.89
CA ASN A 142 19.13 14.77 18.28
C ASN A 142 18.66 15.28 16.92
N ARG A 143 18.30 16.57 16.84
CA ARG A 143 17.89 17.24 15.59
C ARG A 143 18.98 17.23 14.51
N LYS A 144 20.26 17.10 14.88
CA LYS A 144 21.39 16.91 13.94
C LYS A 144 21.42 15.51 13.28
N LEU A 145 20.77 14.52 13.88
CA LEU A 145 20.71 13.12 13.40
C LEU A 145 19.36 12.79 12.73
N PHE A 146 18.65 13.78 12.21
CA PHE A 146 17.34 13.57 11.56
C PHE A 146 17.41 12.64 10.34
N TRP A 147 18.60 12.47 9.73
CA TRP A 147 18.85 11.58 8.59
C TRP A 147 18.83 10.10 8.98
N VAL A 148 19.09 9.77 10.25
CA VAL A 148 19.20 8.39 10.73
C VAL A 148 17.88 7.61 10.53
N PRO A 149 16.70 8.14 10.93
CA PRO A 149 15.41 7.48 10.62
C PRO A 149 15.11 7.29 9.13
N ALA A 150 15.67 8.12 8.25
CA ALA A 150 15.45 8.02 6.81
C ALA A 150 16.27 6.89 6.17
N ILE A 151 17.50 6.68 6.63
CA ILE A 151 18.44 5.67 6.10
C ILE A 151 18.25 4.31 6.79
N ALA A 152 17.76 4.30 8.05
CA ALA A 152 17.59 3.08 8.84
C ALA A 152 16.81 1.94 8.15
N PRO A 153 15.71 2.18 7.40
CA PRO A 153 15.02 1.11 6.68
C PRO A 153 15.89 0.45 5.59
N ILE A 154 16.73 1.23 4.90
CA ILE A 154 17.62 0.71 3.83
C ILE A 154 18.74 -0.13 4.47
N ILE A 155 19.37 0.40 5.52
CA ILE A 155 20.40 -0.34 6.28
C ILE A 155 19.82 -1.63 6.86
N SER A 156 18.60 -1.57 7.40
CA SER A 156 17.90 -2.73 7.92
C SER A 156 17.72 -3.82 6.86
N VAL A 157 17.37 -3.46 5.62
CA VAL A 157 17.23 -4.43 4.52
C VAL A 157 18.60 -5.03 4.14
N ILE A 158 19.64 -4.20 4.03
CA ILE A 158 21.00 -4.67 3.68
C ILE A 158 21.52 -5.65 4.74
N LEU A 159 21.40 -5.30 6.03
CA LEU A 159 21.79 -6.17 7.14
C LEU A 159 20.96 -7.45 7.17
N ALA A 160 19.64 -7.37 6.96
CA ALA A 160 18.78 -8.54 6.91
C ALA A 160 19.20 -9.52 5.82
N THR A 161 19.44 -9.04 4.61
CA THR A 161 19.91 -9.85 3.49
C THR A 161 21.27 -10.48 3.79
N PHE A 162 22.21 -9.73 4.35
CA PHE A 162 23.53 -10.22 4.73
C PHE A 162 23.46 -11.33 5.79
N PHE A 163 22.66 -11.13 6.84
CA PHE A 163 22.46 -12.14 7.88
C PHE A 163 21.79 -13.40 7.33
N VAL A 164 20.73 -13.25 6.53
CA VAL A 164 20.03 -14.40 5.90
C VAL A 164 20.97 -15.19 4.98
N TYR A 165 21.86 -14.51 4.25
CA TYR A 165 22.86 -15.16 3.39
C TYR A 165 23.87 -15.98 4.21
N ILE A 166 24.38 -15.44 5.32
CA ILE A 166 25.35 -16.13 6.18
C ILE A 166 24.71 -17.29 6.94
N THR A 167 23.52 -17.09 7.53
CA THR A 167 22.87 -18.10 8.37
C THR A 167 22.20 -19.20 7.54
N ARG A 168 22.15 -19.07 6.21
CA ARG A 168 21.43 -20.00 5.31
C ARG A 168 20.02 -20.28 5.82
N ALA A 169 19.36 -19.22 6.27
CA ALA A 169 18.00 -19.28 6.81
C ALA A 169 16.97 -19.70 5.74
N ASP A 170 17.36 -19.67 4.46
CA ASP A 170 16.62 -20.23 3.31
C ASP A 170 16.31 -21.72 3.48
N LYS A 171 17.20 -22.47 4.13
CA LYS A 171 17.03 -23.91 4.38
C LYS A 171 16.26 -24.22 5.67
N GLN A 172 15.99 -23.22 6.51
CA GLN A 172 15.34 -23.35 7.83
C GLN A 172 13.89 -22.88 7.83
N GLY A 173 13.25 -22.79 6.65
CA GLY A 173 11.83 -22.47 6.52
C GLY A 173 11.48 -20.99 6.61
N VAL A 174 12.48 -20.09 6.55
CA VAL A 174 12.20 -18.65 6.45
C VAL A 174 11.72 -18.32 5.03
N GLN A 175 10.57 -17.66 4.93
CA GLN A 175 10.03 -17.21 3.64
C GLN A 175 10.90 -16.07 3.10
N ILE A 176 11.70 -16.37 2.08
CA ILE A 176 12.54 -15.38 1.39
C ILE A 176 11.90 -15.01 0.05
N VAL A 177 12.00 -13.74 -0.32
CA VAL A 177 11.65 -13.26 -1.66
C VAL A 177 12.66 -13.85 -2.64
N LYS A 178 12.25 -14.84 -3.45
CA LYS A 178 13.16 -15.60 -4.31
C LYS A 178 13.48 -14.90 -5.63
N HIS A 179 12.47 -14.75 -6.49
CA HIS A 179 12.66 -14.16 -7.81
C HIS A 179 11.72 -12.98 -7.98
N ILE A 180 12.30 -11.83 -8.27
CA ILE A 180 11.61 -10.65 -8.76
C ILE A 180 11.93 -10.60 -10.25
N GLU A 181 10.90 -10.73 -11.09
CA GLU A 181 11.11 -10.56 -12.53
C GLU A 181 11.55 -9.12 -12.80
N GLN A 182 12.76 -8.97 -13.34
CA GLN A 182 13.32 -7.68 -13.71
C GLN A 182 12.69 -7.21 -15.02
N GLY A 183 12.38 -5.91 -15.10
CA GLY A 183 11.90 -5.31 -16.33
C GLY A 183 10.76 -4.31 -16.14
N ILE A 184 10.40 -3.69 -17.26
CA ILE A 184 9.21 -2.84 -17.35
C ILE A 184 8.05 -3.79 -17.64
N ASN A 185 7.01 -3.77 -16.80
CA ASN A 185 5.82 -4.54 -17.12
C ASN A 185 5.30 -4.14 -18.51
N PRO A 186 5.01 -5.12 -19.40
CA PRO A 186 4.45 -4.81 -20.71
C PRO A 186 3.10 -4.09 -20.55
N SER A 187 2.72 -3.33 -21.56
CA SER A 187 1.42 -2.64 -21.58
C SER A 187 0.28 -3.64 -21.36
N SER A 188 -0.59 -3.35 -20.39
CA SER A 188 -1.77 -4.18 -20.04
C SER A 188 -3.05 -3.69 -20.72
N VAL A 189 -2.95 -2.75 -21.67
CA VAL A 189 -4.12 -2.22 -22.39
C VAL A 189 -4.94 -3.33 -23.07
N HIS A 190 -4.27 -4.33 -23.64
CA HIS A 190 -4.93 -5.45 -24.34
C HIS A 190 -5.49 -6.51 -23.37
N LYS A 191 -5.17 -6.41 -22.07
CA LYS A 191 -5.59 -7.32 -21.02
C LYS A 191 -6.86 -6.85 -20.28
N ILE A 192 -7.35 -5.65 -20.58
CA ILE A 192 -8.58 -5.11 -20.01
C ILE A 192 -9.78 -5.72 -20.75
N TYR A 193 -10.72 -6.32 -20.00
CA TYR A 193 -11.97 -6.81 -20.58
C TYR A 193 -12.86 -5.60 -20.91
N PHE A 194 -13.07 -5.35 -22.20
CA PHE A 194 -14.07 -4.39 -22.70
C PHE A 194 -15.40 -5.07 -23.06
N THR A 195 -15.36 -6.38 -23.36
CA THR A 195 -16.53 -7.17 -23.76
C THR A 195 -16.57 -8.51 -23.00
N GLY A 196 -17.76 -8.96 -22.61
CA GLY A 196 -18.00 -10.27 -21.99
C GLY A 196 -18.49 -10.25 -20.54
N PRO A 197 -18.72 -11.43 -19.93
CA PRO A 197 -19.31 -11.55 -18.59
C PRO A 197 -18.41 -11.05 -17.46
N PHE A 198 -17.09 -10.99 -17.69
CA PHE A 198 -16.11 -10.49 -16.72
C PHE A 198 -16.08 -8.96 -16.62
N VAL A 199 -16.64 -8.23 -17.60
CA VAL A 199 -16.73 -6.76 -17.57
C VAL A 199 -17.65 -6.31 -16.45
N ALA A 200 -18.84 -6.91 -16.35
CA ALA A 200 -19.80 -6.58 -15.29
C ALA A 200 -19.25 -6.90 -13.89
N LYS A 201 -18.49 -8.01 -13.77
CA LYS A 201 -17.79 -8.38 -12.52
C LYS A 201 -16.71 -7.36 -12.19
N GLY A 202 -15.83 -7.05 -13.14
CA GLY A 202 -14.79 -6.03 -13.00
C GLY A 202 -15.36 -4.65 -12.65
N PHE A 203 -16.48 -4.26 -13.25
CA PHE A 203 -17.18 -3.02 -12.92
C PHE A 203 -17.68 -3.01 -11.48
N LYS A 204 -18.37 -4.06 -11.01
CA LYS A 204 -18.84 -4.15 -9.62
C LYS A 204 -17.69 -4.07 -8.62
N ILE A 205 -16.62 -4.83 -8.84
CA ILE A 205 -15.42 -4.81 -8.00
C ILE A 205 -14.76 -3.43 -8.05
N GLY A 206 -14.64 -2.84 -9.24
CA GLY A 206 -14.05 -1.53 -9.48
C GLY A 206 -14.81 -0.41 -8.76
N VAL A 207 -16.14 -0.41 -8.78
CA VAL A 207 -16.96 0.57 -8.06
C VAL A 207 -16.72 0.48 -6.55
N VAL A 208 -16.74 -0.73 -5.98
CA VAL A 208 -16.52 -0.94 -4.54
C VAL A 208 -15.11 -0.50 -4.14
N CYS A 209 -14.08 -0.99 -4.84
CA CYS A 209 -12.69 -0.61 -4.57
C CYS A 209 -12.43 0.88 -4.82
N GLY A 210 -13.08 1.47 -5.82
CA GLY A 210 -12.97 2.87 -6.18
C GLY A 210 -13.51 3.79 -5.08
N ILE A 211 -14.69 3.47 -4.53
CA ILE A 211 -15.31 4.23 -3.43
C ILE A 211 -14.48 4.09 -2.15
N VAL A 212 -14.06 2.87 -1.80
CA VAL A 212 -13.24 2.63 -0.60
C VAL A 212 -11.90 3.35 -0.71
N GLY A 213 -11.22 3.21 -1.86
CA GLY A 213 -9.95 3.87 -2.11
C GLY A 213 -10.07 5.39 -2.11
N LEU A 214 -11.15 5.94 -2.67
CA LEU A 214 -11.41 7.39 -2.65
C LEU A 214 -11.64 7.88 -1.22
N THR A 215 -12.46 7.18 -0.44
CA THR A 215 -12.72 7.51 0.97
C THR A 215 -11.44 7.54 1.79
N GLU A 216 -10.54 6.56 1.58
CA GLU A 216 -9.24 6.50 2.26
C GLU A 216 -8.34 7.68 1.87
N ALA A 217 -8.14 7.94 0.57
CA ALA A 217 -7.30 9.04 0.10
C ALA A 217 -7.78 10.39 0.62
N VAL A 218 -9.10 10.57 0.63
CA VAL A 218 -9.75 11.78 1.11
C VAL A 218 -9.57 11.95 2.61
N ALA A 219 -9.80 10.90 3.41
CA ALA A 219 -9.63 10.96 4.86
C ALA A 219 -8.19 11.33 5.24
N ILE A 220 -7.21 10.77 4.53
CA ILE A 220 -5.79 11.12 4.66
C ILE A 220 -5.57 12.59 4.29
N GLY A 221 -6.02 13.00 3.10
CA GLY A 221 -5.87 14.38 2.63
C GLY A 221 -6.42 15.40 3.61
N ARG A 222 -7.60 15.14 4.19
CA ARG A 222 -8.24 16.02 5.19
C ARG A 222 -7.50 16.07 6.52
N THR A 223 -7.02 14.94 7.00
CA THR A 223 -6.23 14.89 8.25
C THR A 223 -5.03 15.83 8.14
N PHE A 224 -4.32 15.77 7.02
CA PHE A 224 -3.13 16.58 6.84
C PHE A 224 -3.43 18.04 6.48
N ALA A 225 -4.51 18.30 5.73
CA ALA A 225 -5.03 19.64 5.52
C ALA A 225 -5.34 20.34 6.86
N ALA A 226 -5.95 19.64 7.80
CA ALA A 226 -6.21 20.14 9.15
C ALA A 226 -4.92 20.34 9.97
N MET A 227 -3.90 19.49 9.79
CA MET A 227 -2.61 19.64 10.49
C MET A 227 -1.73 20.78 9.96
N LYS A 228 -1.84 21.12 8.67
CA LYS A 228 -0.97 22.09 7.97
C LYS A 228 -1.71 23.38 7.56
N ASP A 229 -2.96 23.52 7.96
CA ASP A 229 -3.82 24.68 7.70
C ASP A 229 -3.90 25.10 6.21
N TYR A 230 -4.10 24.11 5.32
CA TYR A 230 -4.34 24.36 3.90
C TYR A 230 -5.70 23.82 3.47
N GLN A 231 -6.30 24.46 2.46
CA GLN A 231 -7.59 24.02 1.90
C GLN A 231 -7.38 22.93 0.85
N LEU A 232 -8.15 21.84 0.98
CA LEU A 232 -8.10 20.69 0.09
C LEU A 232 -9.31 20.70 -0.85
N ASP A 233 -9.08 20.86 -2.16
CA ASP A 233 -10.13 20.75 -3.18
C ASP A 233 -10.41 19.27 -3.47
N GLY A 234 -11.46 18.74 -2.85
CA GLY A 234 -11.87 17.35 -2.98
C GLY A 234 -12.18 16.94 -4.42
N ASN A 235 -12.78 17.82 -5.22
CA ASN A 235 -13.13 17.49 -6.62
C ASN A 235 -11.87 17.24 -7.46
N LYS A 236 -10.86 18.09 -7.31
CA LYS A 236 -9.57 17.93 -8.01
C LYS A 236 -8.84 16.66 -7.57
N GLU A 237 -8.89 16.31 -6.29
CA GLU A 237 -8.31 15.06 -5.79
C GLU A 237 -9.01 13.83 -6.36
N MET A 238 -10.34 13.83 -6.41
CA MET A 238 -11.11 12.71 -6.96
C MET A 238 -10.82 12.50 -8.45
N VAL A 239 -10.75 13.58 -9.24
CA VAL A 239 -10.36 13.50 -10.66
C VAL A 239 -8.92 13.01 -10.80
N ALA A 240 -7.99 13.53 -10.01
CA ALA A 240 -6.58 13.11 -10.06
C ALA A 240 -6.41 11.63 -9.74
N LEU A 241 -7.02 11.13 -8.67
CA LEU A 241 -7.01 9.72 -8.28
C LEU A 241 -7.62 8.84 -9.37
N GLY A 242 -8.76 9.27 -9.93
CA GLY A 242 -9.41 8.56 -11.02
C GLY A 242 -8.55 8.45 -12.26
N THR A 243 -7.96 9.57 -12.71
CA THR A 243 -7.04 9.58 -13.86
C THR A 243 -5.81 8.71 -13.60
N MET A 244 -5.23 8.74 -12.40
CA MET A 244 -4.09 7.89 -12.04
C MET A 244 -4.43 6.39 -12.11
N ASN A 245 -5.59 5.97 -11.62
CA ASN A 245 -5.99 4.56 -11.68
C ASN A 245 -6.35 4.11 -13.11
N ILE A 246 -6.95 5.00 -13.93
CA ILE A 246 -7.17 4.73 -15.36
C ILE A 246 -5.84 4.50 -16.07
N VAL A 247 -4.90 5.45 -15.97
CA VAL A 247 -3.59 5.34 -16.64
C VAL A 247 -2.76 4.18 -16.04
N GLY A 248 -2.84 3.97 -14.73
CA GLY A 248 -2.18 2.88 -14.03
C GLY A 248 -2.64 1.50 -14.51
N SER A 249 -3.94 1.31 -14.74
CA SER A 249 -4.46 0.02 -15.25
C SER A 249 -3.88 -0.36 -16.62
N MET A 250 -3.55 0.65 -17.45
CA MET A 250 -2.92 0.45 -18.76
C MET A 250 -1.44 0.06 -18.66
N THR A 251 -0.77 0.42 -17.57
CA THR A 251 0.66 0.15 -17.32
C THR A 251 0.90 -1.03 -16.38
N SER A 252 -0.11 -1.90 -16.21
CA SER A 252 -0.06 -3.08 -15.33
C SER A 252 -0.02 -2.76 -13.83
N CYS A 253 -0.53 -1.60 -13.42
CA CYS A 253 -0.77 -1.29 -12.01
C CYS A 253 -2.19 -1.71 -11.59
N TYR A 254 -2.34 -2.06 -10.32
CA TYR A 254 -3.65 -2.26 -9.69
C TYR A 254 -4.05 -1.00 -8.88
N VAL A 255 -5.28 -0.96 -8.35
CA VAL A 255 -5.82 0.21 -7.63
C VAL A 255 -4.83 0.80 -6.62
N THR A 256 -4.58 2.10 -6.79
CA THR A 256 -3.75 2.92 -5.91
C THR A 256 -4.59 3.99 -5.22
N THR A 257 -4.17 4.37 -4.01
CA THR A 257 -4.82 5.40 -3.19
C THR A 257 -3.78 6.19 -2.38
N GLY A 258 -4.21 7.22 -1.65
CA GLY A 258 -3.34 7.94 -0.71
C GLY A 258 -2.87 7.01 0.40
N SER A 259 -1.60 7.07 0.76
CA SER A 259 -1.02 6.24 1.84
C SER A 259 -0.49 7.10 2.98
N PHE A 260 -0.90 6.82 4.22
CA PHE A 260 -0.37 7.48 5.42
C PHE A 260 1.16 7.39 5.52
N THR A 261 1.75 6.24 5.19
CA THR A 261 3.19 6.01 5.30
C THR A 261 3.96 6.83 4.27
N LEU A 262 3.48 6.88 3.02
CA LEU A 262 4.10 7.67 1.96
C LEU A 262 3.96 9.17 2.25
N PHE A 263 2.81 9.59 2.77
CA PHE A 263 2.57 10.96 3.18
C PHE A 263 3.52 11.40 4.31
N ARG A 264 3.73 10.57 5.34
CA ARG A 264 4.67 10.91 6.41
C ARG A 264 6.11 11.01 5.90
N ARG A 265 6.48 10.22 4.88
CA ARG A 265 7.78 10.33 4.21
C ARG A 265 7.92 11.62 3.42
N THR A 266 6.88 12.04 2.70
CA THR A 266 6.90 13.34 2.01
C THR A 266 7.05 14.47 3.02
N GLU A 267 6.33 14.44 4.15
CA GLU A 267 6.49 15.42 5.23
C GLU A 267 7.92 15.46 5.79
N LEU A 268 8.49 14.30 6.13
CA LEU A 268 9.86 14.22 6.65
C LEU A 268 10.86 14.81 5.65
N THR A 269 10.66 14.55 4.35
CA THR A 269 11.51 15.06 3.26
C THR A 269 11.26 16.55 2.97
N VAL A 270 10.05 17.06 3.19
CA VAL A 270 9.72 18.50 3.13
C VAL A 270 10.46 19.28 4.21
N ASN A 271 10.58 18.74 5.42
CA ASN A 271 11.43 19.35 6.45
C ASN A 271 12.93 19.34 6.09
N CYS A 272 13.36 18.52 5.14
CA CYS A 272 14.78 18.41 4.71
C CYS A 272 15.13 19.28 3.50
N LEU A 273 14.18 19.53 2.59
CA LEU A 273 14.43 20.17 1.29
C LEU A 273 13.24 21.07 0.94
N GLU A 274 13.49 22.33 0.57
CA GLU A 274 12.48 23.39 0.45
C GLU A 274 11.43 23.22 -0.68
N ASN A 275 11.54 22.22 -1.58
CA ASN A 275 10.67 22.09 -2.75
C ASN A 275 9.91 20.75 -2.83
N THR A 276 8.57 20.79 -3.01
CA THR A 276 7.63 19.66 -2.83
C THR A 276 7.46 18.73 -4.04
N VAL A 277 7.40 19.29 -5.26
CA VAL A 277 7.02 18.55 -6.49
C VAL A 277 8.11 17.62 -7.09
N PRO A 278 9.43 17.93 -7.05
CA PRO A 278 10.44 17.02 -7.63
C PRO A 278 10.62 15.70 -6.84
N LYS A 279 9.96 15.53 -5.69
CA LYS A 279 10.22 14.45 -4.73
C LYS A 279 9.48 13.15 -5.00
N SER A 280 8.20 13.20 -5.36
CA SER A 280 7.46 11.99 -5.79
C SER A 280 8.08 11.42 -7.07
N ILE A 281 8.57 12.30 -7.94
CA ILE A 281 9.34 11.95 -9.14
C ILE A 281 10.64 11.26 -8.75
N SER A 282 11.39 11.76 -7.76
CA SER A 282 12.60 11.12 -7.24
C SER A 282 12.35 9.73 -6.63
N CYS A 283 11.24 9.51 -5.90
CA CYS A 283 10.86 8.18 -5.43
C CYS A 283 10.54 7.22 -6.58
N ILE A 284 9.88 7.69 -7.64
CA ILE A 284 9.61 6.89 -8.85
C ILE A 284 10.93 6.51 -9.53
N PHE A 285 11.87 7.46 -9.68
CA PHE A 285 13.20 7.18 -10.24
C PHE A 285 13.99 6.21 -9.37
N PHE A 286 13.93 6.33 -8.05
CA PHE A 286 14.61 5.42 -7.13
C PHE A 286 14.02 4.00 -7.19
N PHE A 287 12.69 3.88 -7.24
CA PHE A 287 12.03 2.58 -7.38
C PHE A 287 12.31 1.96 -8.76
N ARG A 288 12.32 2.79 -9.81
CA ARG A 288 12.70 2.38 -11.16
C ARG A 288 14.16 1.96 -11.24
N PHE A 289 15.05 2.67 -10.56
CA PHE A 289 16.46 2.32 -10.45
C PHE A 289 16.61 0.96 -9.77
N PHE A 290 15.92 0.72 -8.65
CA PHE A 290 15.91 -0.60 -7.99
C PHE A 290 15.34 -1.72 -8.86
N LEU A 291 14.27 -1.47 -9.62
CA LEU A 291 13.72 -2.47 -10.55
C LEU A 291 14.61 -2.71 -11.78
N THR A 292 15.48 -1.77 -12.13
CA THR A 292 16.39 -1.86 -13.29
C THR A 292 17.76 -2.42 -12.90
N PHE A 293 18.24 -2.15 -11.68
CA PHE A 293 19.58 -2.48 -11.20
C PHE A 293 19.61 -3.42 -9.99
N GLY A 294 18.45 -3.84 -9.46
CA GLY A 294 18.34 -4.82 -8.40
C GLY A 294 18.71 -6.21 -8.89
N SER A 295 20.01 -6.48 -8.91
CA SER A 295 20.62 -7.81 -9.05
C SER A 295 20.67 -8.54 -7.70
#